data_AF-A0A7T8IKU6-F1
#
_entry.id   AF-A0A7T8IKU6-F1
#
_cell.length_a   1.000
_cell.length_b   1.000
_cell.length_c   1.000
_cell.angle_alpha   90.00
_cell.angle_beta   90.00
_cell.angle_gamma   90.00
#
_symmetry.space_group_name_H-M   'P 1'
#
loop_
_entity.id
_entity.type
_entity.pdbx_description
1 polymer ?
#
loop_
_entity_poly.entity_id
_entity_poly.type
_entity_poly.pdbx_seq_one_letter_code
_entity_poly.pdbx_strand_id
1 'polypeptide(L)' 'MMKKQNLIDMEGTVTESLPNAMFRACLDNGCQILTHISGKI' A
#
# COMPACT_ATOMS: atom_id res chain seq x y z
N MET A 1 23.97 -11.15 -4.52
CA MET A 1 23.54 -10.03 -5.38
C MET A 1 22.03 -9.91 -5.23
N MET A 2 21.53 -8.99 -4.39
CA MET A 2 20.09 -8.85 -4.18
C MET A 2 19.47 -8.28 -5.46
N LYS A 3 18.61 -9.09 -6.11
CA LYS A 3 17.77 -8.68 -7.24
C LYS A 3 17.08 -7.38 -6.84
N LYS A 4 17.35 -6.30 -7.58
CA LYS A 4 16.56 -5.07 -7.51
C LYS A 4 15.10 -5.48 -7.68
N GLN A 5 14.33 -5.44 -6.60
CA GLN A 5 12.90 -5.64 -6.69
C GLN A 5 12.38 -4.44 -7.47
N ASN A 6 11.84 -4.68 -8.66
CA ASN A 6 11.14 -3.66 -9.42
C ASN A 6 9.84 -3.39 -8.65
N LEU A 7 9.91 -2.47 -7.71
CA LEU A 7 8.75 -1.94 -7.02
C LEU A 7 7.98 -1.09 -8.03
N ILE A 8 6.65 -1.17 -7.96
CA ILE A 8 5.76 -0.36 -8.78
C ILE A 8 5.13 0.64 -7.83
N ASP A 9 5.42 1.92 -8.06
CA ASP A 9 4.78 3.00 -7.34
C ASP A 9 3.40 3.24 -7.95
N MET A 10 2.37 3.23 -7.10
CA MET A 10 1.00 3.53 -7.47
C MET A 10 0.37 4.44 -6.44
N GLU A 11 -0.46 5.37 -6.93
CA GLU A 11 -1.28 6.24 -6.11
C GLU A 11 -2.63 5.58 -5.81
N GLY A 12 -3.20 5.92 -4.66
CA GLY A 12 -4.48 5.39 -4.22
C GLY A 12 -4.96 6.10 -2.97
N THR A 13 -6.24 5.94 -2.66
CA THR A 13 -6.90 6.58 -1.52
C THR A 13 -7.18 5.55 -0.43
N VAL A 14 -6.82 5.87 0.82
CA VAL A 14 -7.16 5.03 1.98
C VAL A 14 -8.67 5.13 2.23
N THR A 15 -9.34 3.97 2.21
CA THR A 15 -10.80 3.88 2.41
C THR A 15 -11.17 3.45 3.82
N GLU A 16 -10.36 2.59 4.45
CA GLU A 16 -10.63 2.06 5.79
C GLU A 16 -9.33 1.86 6.58
N SER A 17 -9.36 2.15 7.88
CA SER A 17 -8.28 1.83 8.82
C SER A 17 -8.58 0.53 9.56
N LEU A 18 -7.61 -0.39 9.59
CA LEU A 18 -7.73 -1.68 10.25
C LEU A 18 -6.81 -1.78 11.48
N PRO A 19 -7.09 -2.73 12.40
CA PRO A 19 -6.16 -3.06 13.49
C PRO A 19 -4.77 -3.45 12.95
N ASN A 20 -3.73 -3.33 13.80
CA ASN A 20 -2.32 -3.63 13.47
C ASN A 20 -1.68 -2.70 12.43
N ALA A 21 -2.12 -1.44 12.35
CA ALA A 21 -1.57 -0.44 11.43
C ALA A 21 -1.64 -0.89 9.94
N MET A 22 -2.65 -1.68 9.60
CA MET A 22 -3.01 -2.00 8.24
C MET A 22 -4.12 -1.07 7.76
N PHE A 23 -4.15 -0.79 6.47
CA PHE A 23 -5.11 0.11 5.84
C PHE A 23 -5.64 -0.54 4.58
N ARG A 24 -6.93 -0.39 4.33
CA ARG A 24 -7.51 -0.69 3.02
C ARG A 24 -7.37 0.55 2.17
N ALA A 25 -6.72 0.43 1.02
CA ALA A 25 -6.60 1.49 0.04
C ALA A 25 -7.24 1.08 -1.28
N CYS A 26 -7.96 2.00 -1.90
CA CYS A 26 -8.44 1.84 -3.26
C CYS A 26 -7.46 2.53 -4.20
N LEU A 27 -6.87 1.76 -5.10
CA LEU A 27 -6.05 2.28 -6.18
C LEU A 27 -6.94 2.96 -7.22
N ASP A 28 -6.35 3.84 -8.03
CA ASP A 28 -7.07 4.60 -9.06
C ASP A 28 -7.66 3.71 -10.16
N ASN A 29 -7.14 2.49 -10.31
CA ASN A 29 -7.69 1.46 -11.20
C ASN A 29 -8.95 0.76 -10.65
N GLY A 30 -9.43 1.15 -9.46
CA GLY A 30 -10.61 0.57 -8.80
C GLY A 30 -10.32 -0.71 -7.99
N CYS A 31 -9.07 -1.18 -7.93
CA CYS A 31 -8.70 -2.32 -7.10
C CYS A 31 -8.52 -1.89 -5.64
N GLN A 32 -9.11 -2.66 -4.72
CA GLN A 32 -8.87 -2.51 -3.29
C GLN A 32 -7.71 -3.41 -2.86
N ILE A 33 -6.76 -2.81 -2.15
CA ILE A 33 -5.58 -3.48 -1.61
C ILE A 33 -5.48 -3.26 -0.09
N LEU A 34 -4.77 -4.16 0.57
CA LEU A 34 -4.32 -3.97 1.95
C LEU A 34 -2.89 -3.44 1.92
N THR A 35 -2.65 -2.35 2.64
CA THR A 35 -1.35 -1.70 2.76
C THR A 35 -1.00 -1.48 4.23
N HIS A 36 0.25 -1.16 4.49
CA HIS A 36 0.77 -0.83 5.82
C HIS A 36 1.73 0.35 5.70
N ILE A 37 1.94 1.07 6.80
CA ILE A 37 2.90 2.17 6.81
C ILE A 37 4.31 1.57 6.90
N SER A 38 5.16 1.91 5.93
CA SER A 38 6.60 1.73 6.04
C SER A 38 7.06 2.62 7.20
N GLY A 39 7.50 2.05 8.32
CA GLY A 39 7.86 2.79 9.54
C GLY A 39 8.99 3.85 9.43
N LYS A 40 9.41 4.19 8.20
CA LYS A 40 10.06 5.46 7.85
C LYS A 40 8.99 6.41 7.33
N ILE A 41 8.52 7.31 8.19
CA ILE A 41 7.74 8.49 7.83
C ILE A 41 8.72 9.67 7.74
#